data_AF-A0A4Y8P8Z9-F1
#
_entry.id   AF-A0A4Y8P8Z9-F1
#
_cell.length_a   1.000
_cell.length_b   1.000
_cell.length_c   1.000
_cell.angle_alpha   90.00
_cell.angle_beta   90.00
_cell.angle_gamma   90.00
#
_symmetry.space_group_name_H-M   'P 1'
#
loop_
_entity.id
_entity.type
_entity.pdbx_description
1 polymer ?
#
loop_
_entity_poly.entity_id
_entity_poly.type
_entity_poly.pdbx_seq_one_letter_code
_entity_poly.pdbx_strand_id
1 'polypeptide(L)'
;MCPKGKENMNIKTIVHDPRDLPNEPVAGLNEKPLRYLLEKIEKLSLERQKPPKAYLLTSAEPGYGKTFLIGRLIQEGRGLANFICIPPFENPERAWHSLLRKFIDEMLKPEYLLTDRHDYNSLPPAQLDMFIHLLFGNLLADVIKH
;
A
#
# COMPACT_ATOMS: atom_id res chain seq x y z
N MET A 1 -0.93 30.83 -36.66
CA MET A 1 -1.60 29.53 -36.50
C MET A 1 -1.38 29.04 -35.08
N CYS A 2 -2.41 29.11 -34.24
CA CYS A 2 -2.41 28.48 -32.92
C CYS A 2 -2.95 27.06 -33.08
N PRO A 3 -2.27 26.01 -32.60
CA PRO A 3 -2.88 24.69 -32.52
C PRO A 3 -3.79 24.65 -31.29
N LYS A 4 -5.10 24.65 -31.53
CA LYS A 4 -6.14 24.21 -30.59
C LYS A 4 -6.24 22.69 -30.66
N GLY A 5 -6.52 22.05 -29.53
CA GLY A 5 -7.10 20.71 -29.48
C GLY A 5 -6.36 19.72 -28.58
N LYS A 6 -6.27 20.01 -27.28
CA LYS A 6 -6.24 18.96 -26.26
C LYS A 6 -7.64 18.36 -26.21
N GLU A 7 -7.77 17.07 -26.44
CA GLU A 7 -8.79 16.19 -25.84
C GLU A 7 -8.61 14.78 -26.40
N ASN A 8 -7.86 13.97 -25.65
CA ASN A 8 -8.00 12.52 -25.57
C ASN A 8 -7.14 12.08 -24.37
N MET A 9 -7.41 12.67 -23.19
CA MET A 9 -6.88 12.15 -21.94
C MET A 9 -7.69 10.90 -21.63
N ASN A 10 -7.10 9.75 -21.94
CA ASN A 10 -7.68 8.43 -21.75
C ASN A 10 -8.21 8.30 -20.32
N ILE A 11 -9.54 8.23 -20.17
CA ILE A 11 -10.27 8.15 -18.89
C ILE A 11 -9.88 6.88 -18.08
N LYS A 12 -9.09 5.98 -18.68
CA LYS A 12 -8.60 4.73 -18.09
C LYS A 12 -7.48 4.85 -17.04
N THR A 13 -6.95 6.05 -16.75
CA THR A 13 -5.74 6.18 -15.91
C THR A 13 -5.99 6.75 -14.50
N ILE A 14 -7.25 6.98 -14.12
CA ILE A 14 -7.59 7.47 -12.76
C ILE A 14 -7.71 6.26 -11.82
N VAL A 15 -6.81 6.18 -10.84
CA VAL A 15 -6.83 5.14 -9.80
C VAL A 15 -7.74 5.60 -8.65
N HIS A 16 -8.83 4.88 -8.43
CA HIS A 16 -9.78 5.13 -7.35
C HIS A 16 -9.47 4.31 -6.10
N ASP A 17 -9.01 3.07 -6.25
CA ASP A 17 -8.58 2.19 -5.16
C ASP A 17 -7.08 1.89 -5.34
N PRO A 18 -6.22 2.12 -4.32
CA PRO A 18 -4.80 1.77 -4.41
C PRO A 18 -4.55 0.27 -4.61
N ARG A 19 -5.53 -0.61 -4.35
CA ARG A 19 -5.43 -2.05 -4.63
C ARG A 19 -5.87 -2.44 -6.04
N ASP A 20 -6.37 -1.50 -6.84
CA ASP A 20 -6.77 -1.72 -8.22
C ASP A 20 -5.89 -0.86 -9.15
N LEU A 21 -4.66 -1.31 -9.35
CA LEU A 21 -3.70 -0.65 -10.21
C LEU A 21 -3.77 -1.16 -11.65
N PRO A 22 -3.52 -0.30 -12.65
CA PRO A 22 -3.31 -0.76 -14.02
C PRO A 22 -2.05 -1.65 -14.09
N ASN A 23 -2.13 -2.70 -14.92
CA ASN A 23 -1.04 -3.68 -15.10
C ASN A 23 0.29 -3.04 -15.55
N GLU A 24 0.23 -1.94 -16.29
CA GLU A 24 1.41 -1.20 -16.76
C GLU A 24 1.54 0.10 -15.97
N PRO A 25 2.58 0.24 -15.13
CA PRO A 25 2.84 1.49 -14.43
C PRO A 25 3.20 2.59 -15.43
N VAL A 26 2.70 3.81 -15.17
CA VAL A 26 3.08 4.97 -15.98
C VAL A 26 4.53 5.32 -15.70
N ALA A 27 5.41 5.05 -16.66
CA ALA A 27 6.85 5.22 -16.51
C ALA A 27 7.22 6.63 -16.02
N GLY A 28 8.04 6.71 -14.96
CA GLY A 28 8.52 7.95 -14.38
C GLY A 28 7.54 8.64 -13.41
N LEU A 29 6.27 8.22 -13.35
CA LEU A 29 5.31 8.76 -12.39
C LEU A 29 5.64 8.25 -10.98
N ASN A 30 5.94 9.17 -10.07
CA ASN A 30 6.15 8.89 -8.64
C ASN A 30 7.30 7.93 -8.29
N GLU A 31 8.23 7.66 -9.22
CA GLU A 31 9.39 6.76 -8.99
C GLU A 31 10.29 7.22 -7.84
N LYS A 32 10.61 8.52 -7.79
CA LYS A 32 11.43 9.09 -6.71
C LYS A 32 10.78 8.96 -5.32
N PRO A 33 9.52 9.41 -5.11
CA PRO A 33 8.87 9.23 -3.82
C PRO A 33 8.60 7.76 -3.47
N LEU A 34 8.33 6.89 -4.44
CA LEU A 34 8.17 5.44 -4.22
C LEU A 34 9.45 4.83 -3.65
N ARG A 35 10.59 5.04 -4.32
CA ARG A 35 11.89 4.55 -3.85
C ARG A 35 12.22 5.05 -2.44
N TYR A 36 11.99 6.34 -2.19
CA TYR A 36 12.19 6.91 -0.86
C TYR A 36 11.37 6.20 0.21
N LEU A 37 10.09 5.91 -0.05
CA LEU A 37 9.22 5.26 0.93
C LEU A 37 9.62 3.79 1.17
N LEU A 38 9.99 3.05 0.12
CA LEU A 38 10.46 1.67 0.23
C LEU A 38 11.75 1.58 1.06
N GLU A 39 12.74 2.44 0.81
CA GLU A 39 13.97 2.51 1.60
C GLU A 39 13.69 2.79 3.09
N LYS A 40 12.64 3.57 3.40
CA LYS A 40 12.24 3.84 4.79
C LYS A 40 11.59 2.63 5.46
N ILE A 41 10.74 1.91 4.74
CA ILE A 41 10.10 0.70 5.25
C ILE A 41 11.16 -0.37 5.53
N GLU A 42 12.08 -0.59 4.60
CA GLU A 42 13.16 -1.57 4.74
C GLU A 42 14.09 -1.25 5.93
N LYS A 43 14.46 0.02 6.11
CA LYS A 43 15.27 0.42 7.28
C LYS A 43 14.56 0.12 8.61
N LEU A 44 13.26 0.33 8.68
CA LEU A 44 12.47 0.07 9.88
C LEU A 44 12.29 -1.43 10.16
N SER A 45 12.35 -2.30 9.15
CA SER A 45 12.27 -3.74 9.34
C SER A 45 13.60 -4.34 9.78
N LEU A 46 14.73 -3.80 9.31
CA LEU A 46 16.07 -4.31 9.61
C LEU A 46 16.63 -3.77 10.94
N GLU A 47 16.53 -2.47 11.12
CA GLU A 47 17.06 -1.79 12.29
C GLU A 47 15.87 -1.65 13.23
N ARG A 48 15.89 -2.28 14.42
CA ARG A 48 14.86 -2.12 15.49
C ARG A 48 14.82 -0.68 16.04
N GLN A 49 14.87 0.32 15.16
CA GLN A 49 14.82 1.73 15.43
C GLN A 49 13.39 2.14 15.72
N LYS A 50 13.29 3.20 16.54
CA LYS A 50 12.00 3.81 16.81
C LYS A 50 11.48 4.46 15.53
N PRO A 51 10.32 4.05 15.01
CA PRO A 51 9.77 4.66 13.80
C PRO A 51 9.40 6.13 14.06
N PRO A 52 9.47 6.99 13.03
CA PRO A 52 8.85 8.30 13.11
C PRO A 52 7.34 8.15 13.31
N LYS A 53 6.70 9.15 13.94
CA LYS A 53 5.27 9.09 14.27
C LYS A 53 4.37 8.98 13.04
N ALA A 54 4.70 9.70 11.97
CA ALA A 54 3.97 9.70 10.71
C ALA A 54 4.79 10.36 9.59
N TYR A 55 4.48 10.03 8.34
CA TYR A 55 4.91 10.78 7.16
C TYR A 55 3.68 11.42 6.50
N LEU A 56 3.84 12.66 6.02
CA LEU A 56 2.78 13.39 5.31
C LEU A 56 3.11 13.44 3.82
N LEU A 57 2.25 12.85 2.99
CA LEU A 57 2.32 12.95 1.54
C LEU A 57 1.39 14.08 1.05
N THR A 58 1.97 15.12 0.44
CA THR A 58 1.22 16.23 -0.16
C THR A 58 1.44 16.27 -1.67
N SER A 59 0.55 16.97 -2.37
CA SER A 59 0.71 17.30 -3.79
C SER A 59 0.22 18.73 -4.03
N ALA A 60 0.72 19.37 -5.09
CA ALA A 60 0.30 20.73 -5.43
C ALA A 60 -1.20 20.81 -5.74
N GLU A 61 -1.73 19.82 -6.47
CA GLU A 61 -3.13 19.77 -6.85
C GLU A 61 -3.71 18.34 -6.75
N PRO A 62 -5.05 18.18 -6.80
CA PRO A 62 -5.69 16.88 -7.00
C PRO A 62 -5.25 16.21 -8.31
N GLY A 63 -5.30 14.88 -8.39
CA GLY A 63 -4.97 14.14 -9.61
C GLY A 63 -3.47 13.84 -9.84
N TYR A 64 -2.57 14.30 -8.98
CA TYR A 64 -1.11 14.03 -9.05
C TYR A 64 -0.69 12.58 -8.74
N GLY A 65 -1.63 11.62 -8.78
CA GLY A 65 -1.30 10.20 -8.66
C GLY A 65 -0.95 9.72 -7.25
N LYS A 66 -1.41 10.38 -6.17
CA LYS A 66 -1.18 9.91 -4.79
C LYS A 66 -1.72 8.50 -4.57
N THR A 67 -2.93 8.22 -5.03
CA THR A 67 -3.53 6.86 -4.95
C THR A 67 -2.70 5.84 -5.74
N PHE A 68 -2.22 6.23 -6.92
CA PHE A 68 -1.32 5.40 -7.72
C PHE A 68 0.00 5.11 -7.01
N LEU A 69 0.62 6.11 -6.37
CA LEU A 69 1.83 5.92 -5.55
C LEU A 69 1.58 4.96 -4.38
N ILE A 70 0.44 5.09 -3.68
CA ILE A 70 0.08 4.18 -2.59
C ILE A 70 -0.07 2.75 -3.12
N GLY A 71 -0.75 2.56 -4.26
CA GLY A 71 -0.87 1.23 -4.85
C GLY A 71 0.48 0.63 -5.25
N ARG A 72 1.37 1.44 -5.83
CA ARG A 72 2.73 1.00 -6.19
C ARG A 72 3.52 0.60 -4.96
N LEU A 73 3.35 1.33 -3.85
CA LEU A 73 3.96 1.00 -2.58
C LEU A 73 3.43 -0.32 -2.00
N ILE A 74 2.12 -0.59 -2.12
CA ILE A 74 1.54 -1.88 -1.72
C ILE A 74 2.14 -3.02 -2.56
N GLN A 75 2.22 -2.83 -3.87
CA GLN A 75 2.74 -3.84 -4.79
C GLN A 75 4.23 -4.15 -4.54
N GLU A 76 5.07 -3.11 -4.41
CA GLU A 76 6.52 -3.27 -4.26
C GLU A 76 6.96 -3.54 -2.81
N GLY A 77 6.15 -3.14 -1.81
CA GLY A 77 6.43 -3.38 -0.40
C GLY A 77 5.88 -4.70 0.14
N ARG A 78 5.45 -5.61 -0.74
CA ARG A 78 4.95 -6.94 -0.38
C ARG A 78 5.93 -7.67 0.54
N GLY A 79 5.40 -8.31 1.60
CA GLY A 79 6.20 -9.07 2.56
C GLY A 79 7.09 -8.22 3.49
N LEU A 80 7.17 -6.90 3.25
CA LEU A 80 7.92 -5.98 4.12
C LEU A 80 7.02 -5.36 5.19
N ALA A 81 5.74 -5.16 4.89
CA ALA A 81 4.77 -4.56 5.80
C ALA A 81 3.33 -4.95 5.47
N ASN A 82 2.45 -4.83 6.47
CA ASN A 82 1.01 -4.83 6.24
C ASN A 82 0.54 -3.43 5.83
N PHE A 83 -0.33 -3.37 4.82
CA PHE A 83 -0.92 -2.17 4.28
C PHE A 83 -2.40 -2.06 4.69
N ILE A 84 -2.70 -1.03 5.48
CA ILE A 84 -4.04 -0.74 5.96
C ILE A 84 -4.48 0.61 5.40
N CYS A 85 -5.35 0.59 4.40
CA CYS A 85 -5.88 1.79 3.78
C CYS A 85 -7.20 2.21 4.44
N ILE A 86 -7.20 3.34 5.14
CA ILE A 86 -8.40 3.88 5.80
C ILE A 86 -8.88 5.12 5.03
N PRO A 87 -10.05 5.08 4.36
CA PRO A 87 -10.61 6.27 3.73
C PRO A 87 -11.09 7.26 4.80
N PRO A 88 -11.19 8.56 4.46
CA PRO A 88 -11.68 9.61 5.36
C PRO A 88 -12.97 9.20 6.09
N PHE A 89 -13.11 9.63 7.34
CA PHE A 89 -14.30 9.35 8.14
C PHE A 89 -15.44 10.28 7.73
N GLU A 90 -16.61 9.70 7.45
CA GLU A 90 -17.83 10.47 7.20
C GLU A 90 -18.43 11.02 8.50
N ASN A 91 -18.30 10.29 9.62
CA ASN A 91 -18.76 10.70 10.94
C ASN A 91 -17.62 10.60 11.99
N PRO A 92 -17.13 11.73 12.52
CA PRO A 92 -16.04 11.75 13.49
C PRO A 92 -16.41 11.14 14.86
N GLU A 93 -17.69 11.16 15.27
CA GLU A 93 -18.14 10.63 16.57
C GLU A 93 -18.09 9.10 16.63
N ARG A 94 -18.04 8.43 15.47
CA ARG A 94 -17.93 6.97 15.35
C ARG A 94 -16.60 6.53 14.73
N ALA A 95 -15.59 7.41 14.77
CA ALA A 95 -14.31 7.16 14.13
C ALA A 95 -13.63 5.88 14.64
N TRP A 96 -13.65 5.63 15.96
CA TRP A 96 -12.98 4.46 16.56
C TRP A 96 -13.62 3.12 16.18
N HIS A 97 -14.95 3.01 16.26
CA HIS A 97 -15.66 1.80 15.80
C HIS A 97 -15.45 1.56 14.31
N SER A 98 -15.46 2.62 13.51
CA SER A 98 -15.21 2.55 12.08
C SER A 98 -13.76 2.17 11.78
N LEU A 99 -12.80 2.62 12.60
CA LEU A 99 -11.38 2.35 12.43
C LEU A 99 -11.05 0.88 12.68
N LEU A 100 -11.50 0.31 13.81
CA LEU A 100 -11.24 -1.10 14.12
C LEU A 100 -11.84 -2.01 13.06
N ARG A 101 -13.09 -1.75 12.64
CA ARG A 101 -13.74 -2.53 11.59
C ARG A 101 -12.98 -2.42 10.27
N LYS A 102 -12.65 -1.20 9.82
CA LYS A 102 -11.86 -0.99 8.58
C LYS A 102 -10.49 -1.65 8.66
N PHE A 103 -9.84 -1.64 9.83
CA PHE A 103 -8.57 -2.32 10.04
C PHE A 103 -8.71 -3.83 9.84
N ILE A 104 -9.71 -4.46 10.46
CA ILE A 104 -9.99 -5.89 10.30
C ILE A 104 -10.30 -6.20 8.83
N ASP A 105 -11.18 -5.41 8.21
CA ASP A 105 -11.57 -5.58 6.81
C ASP A 105 -10.33 -5.48 5.89
N GLU A 106 -9.40 -4.55 6.13
CA GLU A 106 -8.13 -4.46 5.39
C GLU A 106 -7.21 -5.65 5.66
N MET A 107 -7.10 -6.13 6.89
CA MET A 107 -6.25 -7.27 7.25
C MET A 107 -6.74 -8.59 6.63
N LEU A 108 -8.03 -8.70 6.34
CA LEU A 108 -8.62 -9.86 5.63
C LEU A 108 -8.42 -9.80 4.12
N LYS A 109 -7.97 -8.66 3.57
CA LYS A 109 -7.64 -8.56 2.13
C LYS A 109 -6.34 -9.33 1.83
N PRO A 110 -6.17 -9.80 0.59
CA PRO A 110 -4.92 -10.38 0.11
C PRO A 110 -3.71 -9.49 0.42
N GLU A 111 -2.59 -10.12 0.79
CA GLU A 111 -1.31 -9.42 1.00
C GLU A 111 -0.79 -8.79 -0.29
N TYR A 112 -0.99 -9.44 -1.44
CA TYR A 112 -0.57 -8.96 -2.74
C TYR A 112 -1.71 -8.96 -3.75
N LEU A 113 -1.59 -8.08 -4.75
CA LEU A 113 -2.55 -7.95 -5.83
C LEU A 113 -2.42 -9.16 -6.77
N LEU A 114 -3.57 -9.68 -7.23
CA LEU A 114 -3.66 -10.87 -8.13
C LEU A 114 -3.03 -10.65 -9.52
N THR A 115 -2.45 -9.48 -9.78
CA THR A 115 -1.71 -9.18 -11.01
C THR A 115 -0.40 -9.95 -11.12
N ASP A 116 0.10 -10.50 -10.00
CA ASP A 116 1.26 -11.39 -10.00
C ASP A 116 0.87 -12.75 -10.56
N ARG A 117 1.60 -13.22 -11.58
CA ARG A 117 1.47 -14.54 -12.23
C ARG A 117 1.87 -15.71 -11.31
N HIS A 118 1.41 -15.71 -10.06
CA HIS A 118 1.58 -16.83 -9.16
C HIS A 118 0.37 -17.76 -9.25
N ASP A 119 0.69 -19.05 -9.36
CA ASP A 119 -0.15 -20.23 -9.35
C ASP A 119 -1.67 -19.98 -9.20
N TYR A 120 -2.40 -20.07 -10.32
CA TYR A 120 -3.87 -19.98 -10.39
C TYR A 120 -4.61 -20.93 -9.43
N ASN A 121 -3.90 -21.89 -8.84
CA ASN A 121 -4.46 -22.89 -7.93
C ASN A 121 -4.42 -22.49 -6.45
N SER A 122 -3.80 -21.35 -6.09
CA SER A 122 -3.72 -20.92 -4.68
C SER A 122 -4.20 -19.47 -4.51
N LEU A 123 -5.18 -19.28 -3.64
CA LEU A 123 -5.59 -17.94 -3.22
C LEU A 123 -4.43 -17.29 -2.45
N PRO A 124 -4.12 -16.01 -2.70
CA PRO A 124 -3.10 -15.30 -1.93
C PRO A 124 -3.48 -15.29 -0.44
N PRO A 125 -2.51 -15.47 0.47
CA PRO A 125 -2.77 -15.37 1.90
C PRO A 125 -3.31 -13.98 2.25
N ALA A 126 -4.16 -13.92 3.28
CA ALA A 126 -4.56 -12.63 3.82
C ALA A 126 -3.36 -11.96 4.52
N GLN A 127 -3.39 -10.63 4.60
CA GLN A 127 -2.41 -9.89 5.40
C GLN A 127 -2.35 -10.37 6.85
N LEU A 128 -3.50 -10.75 7.40
CA LEU A 128 -3.60 -11.32 8.74
C LEU A 128 -2.80 -12.62 8.88
N ASP A 129 -2.85 -13.50 7.88
CA ASP A 129 -2.12 -14.77 7.91
C ASP A 129 -0.61 -14.50 7.94
N MET A 130 -0.15 -13.59 7.08
CA MET A 130 1.25 -13.19 7.00
C MET A 130 1.74 -12.51 8.28
N PHE A 131 0.91 -11.63 8.86
CA PHE A 131 1.19 -11.04 10.16
C PHE A 131 1.36 -12.09 11.26
N ILE A 132 0.44 -13.06 11.33
CA ILE A 132 0.49 -14.15 12.31
C ILE A 132 1.74 -15.01 12.12
N HIS A 133 2.06 -15.40 10.88
CA HIS A 133 3.25 -16.17 10.56
C HIS A 133 4.54 -15.45 10.98
N LEU A 134 4.65 -14.16 10.70
CA LEU A 134 5.81 -13.35 11.10
C LEU A 134 5.90 -13.18 12.61
N LEU A 135 4.78 -12.97 13.29
CA LEU A 135 4.74 -12.86 14.75
C LEU A 135 5.24 -14.16 15.41
N PHE A 136 4.69 -15.31 15.01
CA PHE A 136 5.13 -16.60 15.55
C PHE A 136 6.58 -16.91 15.19
N GLY A 137 7.01 -16.63 13.96
CA GLY A 137 8.40 -16.81 13.55
C GLY A 137 9.37 -16.00 14.42
N ASN A 138 9.04 -14.74 14.70
CA ASN A 138 9.86 -13.89 15.56
C ASN A 138 9.85 -14.34 17.03
N LEU A 139 8.69 -14.70 17.58
CA LEU A 139 8.59 -15.22 18.94
C LEU A 139 9.39 -16.52 19.11
N LEU A 140 9.32 -17.44 18.16
CA LEU A 140 10.09 -18.68 18.18
C LEU A 140 11.59 -18.42 18.01
N ALA A 141 11.98 -17.50 17.14
CA ALA A 141 13.39 -17.12 16.96
C ALA A 141 13.99 -16.53 18.24
N ASP A 142 13.21 -15.76 19.01
CA ASP A 142 13.64 -15.24 20.30
C ASP A 142 13.75 -16.35 21.36
N VAL A 143 12.87 -17.37 21.32
CA VAL A 143 12.94 -18.54 22.23
C VAL A 143 14.15 -19.44 21.93
N ILE A 144 14.50 -19.66 20.66
CA ILE A 144 15.60 -20.55 20.26
C ILE A 144 16.99 -19.91 20.48
N LYS A 145 17.07 -18.58 20.55
CA LYS A 145 18.32 -17.85 20.80
C LYS A 145 18.68 -17.74 22.29
N HIS A 146 17.86 -18.30 23.18
CA HIS A 146 18.12 -18.47 24.61
C HIS A 146 18.37 -19.95 24.93
#